data_AF-R6M2N1-F1
#
_entry.id   AF-R6M2N1-F1
#
_cell.length_a   1.000
_cell.length_b   1.000
_cell.length_c   1.000
_cell.angle_alpha   90.00
_cell.angle_beta   90.00
_cell.angle_gamma   90.00
#
_symmetry.space_group_name_H-M   'P 1'
#
loop_
_entity.id
_entity.type
_entity.pdbx_description
1 polymer ?
#
loop_
_entity_poly.entity_id
_entity_poly.type
_entity_poly.pdbx_seq_one_letter_code
_entity_poly.pdbx_strand_id
1 'polypeptide(L)'
;MAGEHISYLKSDGGIGYKSTVSQTDIELYRYAPAVCDGVYVLRDGDTWYAALFCSFYQFDSNTNCSFTELYRVYGIESADDIASITEMKWNNEQEVGSPVTNRQEITEFYHMTITLVSYGNDDFQTEVFDGIPEENQQEAHTAFADDRRNLRIETASGLRFFISFYPNYDWIEGGGTMSYFKIDNQMHGWIERNLNR
;
A
#
# COMPACT_ATOMS: atom_id res chain seq x y z
N MET A 1 9.48 22.09 5.40
CA MET A 1 9.35 23.21 4.45
C MET A 1 8.74 22.66 3.17
N ALA A 2 7.83 23.39 2.54
CA ALA A 2 7.28 23.00 1.23
C ALA A 2 8.38 23.08 0.16
N GLY A 3 8.39 22.11 -0.75
CA GLY A 3 9.27 22.04 -1.91
C GLY A 3 8.58 22.55 -3.17
N GLU A 4 8.80 21.85 -4.28
CA GLU A 4 8.19 22.18 -5.57
C GLU A 4 6.66 22.08 -5.53
N HIS A 5 5.97 23.03 -6.17
CA HIS A 5 4.52 22.98 -6.39
C HIS A 5 4.18 21.90 -7.42
N ILE A 6 3.24 21.02 -7.08
CA ILE A 6 2.83 19.89 -7.90
C ILE A 6 1.52 20.18 -8.63
N SER A 7 0.48 20.62 -7.90
CA SER A 7 -0.86 20.77 -8.47
C SER A 7 -1.73 21.67 -7.62
N TYR A 8 -2.65 22.37 -8.29
CA TYR A 8 -3.85 22.90 -7.65
C TYR A 8 -4.85 21.78 -7.39
N LEU A 9 -5.59 21.89 -6.29
CA LEU A 9 -6.58 20.91 -5.86
C LEU A 9 -7.95 21.57 -5.67
N LYS A 10 -9.01 20.77 -5.77
CA LYS A 10 -10.35 21.13 -5.32
C LYS A 10 -10.92 20.02 -4.45
N SER A 11 -11.76 20.37 -3.48
CA SER A 11 -12.55 19.38 -2.75
C SER A 11 -13.44 18.61 -3.74
N ASP A 12 -13.55 17.30 -3.54
CA ASP A 12 -14.45 16.45 -4.33
C ASP A 12 -15.88 16.37 -3.77
N GLY A 13 -16.17 17.17 -2.73
CA GLY A 13 -17.45 17.16 -2.00
C GLY A 13 -17.48 16.20 -0.82
N GLY A 14 -16.42 15.41 -0.59
CA GLY A 14 -16.22 14.57 0.58
C GLY A 14 -14.99 14.98 1.39
N ILE A 15 -14.30 13.99 1.98
CA ILE A 15 -13.02 14.18 2.69
C ILE A 15 -11.81 14.22 1.74
N GLY A 16 -12.05 14.11 0.43
CA GLY A 16 -11.01 13.97 -0.59
C GLY A 16 -10.72 15.26 -1.34
N TYR A 17 -9.58 15.27 -2.02
CA TYR A 17 -9.15 16.32 -2.93
C TYR A 17 -8.84 15.73 -4.30
N LYS A 18 -9.12 16.49 -5.37
CA LYS A 18 -8.80 16.13 -6.74
C LYS A 18 -7.96 17.20 -7.41
N SER A 19 -6.98 16.77 -8.21
CA SER A 19 -6.18 17.67 -9.05
C SER A 19 -7.07 18.44 -10.02
N THR A 20 -6.70 19.70 -10.27
CA THR A 20 -7.39 20.59 -11.18
C THR A 20 -6.40 21.49 -11.91
N VAL A 21 -6.70 21.80 -13.17
CA VAL A 21 -5.92 22.75 -13.98
C VAL A 21 -6.23 24.20 -13.62
N SER A 22 -7.39 24.45 -13.01
CA SER A 22 -7.76 25.78 -12.51
C SER A 22 -7.00 26.07 -11.22
N GLN A 23 -6.41 27.27 -11.14
CA GLN A 23 -5.81 27.76 -9.91
C GLN A 23 -6.83 27.84 -8.77
N THR A 24 -6.44 27.38 -7.59
CA THR A 24 -7.23 27.41 -6.36
C THR A 24 -6.33 27.78 -5.19
N ASP A 25 -6.92 28.07 -4.03
CA ASP A 25 -6.19 28.32 -2.79
C ASP A 25 -5.73 27.02 -2.10
N ILE A 26 -6.03 25.86 -2.71
CA ILE A 26 -5.64 24.54 -2.21
C ILE A 26 -4.55 23.98 -3.12
N GLU A 27 -3.34 23.88 -2.58
CA GLU A 27 -2.14 23.59 -3.35
C GLU A 27 -1.40 22.38 -2.77
N LEU A 28 -0.92 21.50 -3.64
CA LEU A 28 -0.09 20.36 -3.28
C LEU A 28 1.37 20.65 -3.62
N TYR A 29 2.24 20.42 -2.65
CA TYR A 29 3.69 20.59 -2.79
C TYR A 29 4.43 19.31 -2.42
N ARG A 30 5.60 19.07 -3.03
CA ARG A 30 6.56 18.08 -2.52
C ARG A 30 6.95 18.45 -1.09
N TYR A 31 7.09 17.48 -0.20
CA TYR A 31 7.71 17.74 1.08
C TYR A 31 9.23 17.67 0.93
N ALA A 32 9.89 18.83 0.78
CA ALA A 32 11.32 18.90 0.49
C ALA A 32 12.23 18.09 1.45
N PRO A 33 11.92 17.93 2.76
CA PRO A 33 12.69 17.09 3.66
C PRO A 33 12.49 15.58 3.50
N ALA A 34 11.43 15.12 2.82
CA ALA A 34 11.24 13.70 2.56
C ALA A 34 12.07 13.26 1.36
N VAL A 35 12.74 12.12 1.52
CA VAL A 35 13.45 11.40 0.44
C VAL A 35 12.51 10.52 -0.39
N CYS A 36 11.20 10.58 -0.13
CA CYS A 36 10.19 9.73 -0.74
C CYS A 36 9.07 10.57 -1.35
N ASP A 37 8.41 10.00 -2.36
CA ASP A 37 7.27 10.63 -3.01
C ASP A 37 5.95 10.38 -2.26
N GLY A 38 5.93 9.68 -1.14
CA GLY A 38 4.71 9.43 -0.35
C GLY A 38 4.29 10.60 0.54
N VAL A 39 5.21 11.54 0.83
CA VAL A 39 4.97 12.64 1.76
C VAL A 39 4.87 13.97 1.03
N TYR A 40 3.76 14.67 1.25
CA TYR A 40 3.48 15.95 0.63
C TYR A 40 3.06 17.00 1.65
N VAL A 41 3.06 18.24 1.20
CA VAL A 41 2.52 19.36 1.96
C VAL A 41 1.28 19.86 1.24
N LEU A 42 0.15 19.85 1.95
CA LEU A 42 -1.09 20.47 1.51
C LEU A 42 -1.15 21.88 2.11
N ARG A 43 -1.35 22.87 1.26
CA ARG A 43 -1.71 24.22 1.68
C ARG A 43 -3.20 24.44 1.38
N ASP A 44 -3.96 24.89 2.37
CA ASP A 44 -5.35 25.31 2.21
C ASP A 44 -5.47 26.75 2.73
N GLY A 45 -5.48 27.70 1.79
CA GLY A 45 -5.37 29.14 2.08
C GLY A 45 -4.06 29.46 2.81
N ASP A 46 -4.15 29.85 4.08
CA ASP A 46 -2.98 30.16 4.92
C ASP A 46 -2.54 28.99 5.83
N THR A 47 -3.27 27.87 5.79
CA THR A 47 -2.99 26.71 6.64
C THR A 47 -2.14 25.68 5.91
N TRP A 48 -1.17 25.10 6.62
CA TRP A 48 -0.23 24.11 6.08
C TRP A 48 -0.36 22.79 6.81
N TYR A 49 -0.49 21.70 6.05
CA TYR A 49 -0.60 20.33 6.56
C TYR A 49 0.50 19.47 5.93
N ALA A 50 1.19 18.66 6.75
CA ALA A 50 2.00 17.56 6.24
C ALA A 50 1.09 16.33 6.14
N ALA A 51 0.95 15.76 4.95
CA ALA A 51 0.12 14.59 4.70
C ALA A 51 0.97 13.48 4.09
N LEU A 52 0.85 12.28 4.66
CA LEU A 52 1.25 11.05 3.97
C LEU A 52 0.10 10.73 3.01
N PHE A 53 0.33 10.79 1.70
CA PHE A 53 -0.68 10.37 0.74
C PHE A 53 -0.65 8.85 0.65
N CYS A 54 -1.65 8.21 1.26
CA CYS A 54 -1.76 6.75 1.35
C CYS A 54 -2.47 6.12 0.13
N SER A 55 -2.73 6.86 -0.94
CA SER A 55 -3.46 6.35 -2.10
C SER A 55 -3.00 6.99 -3.40
N PHE A 56 -2.46 6.18 -4.31
CA PHE A 56 -2.16 6.56 -5.69
C PHE A 56 -3.29 6.00 -6.54
N TYR A 57 -4.26 6.85 -6.88
CA TYR A 57 -5.26 6.48 -7.88
C TYR A 57 -4.59 6.45 -9.24
N GLN A 58 -4.22 5.26 -9.72
CA GLN A 58 -4.12 5.05 -11.16
C GLN A 58 -5.53 5.16 -11.75
N PHE A 59 -5.64 5.78 -12.92
CA PHE A 59 -6.85 6.50 -13.36
C PHE A 59 -8.03 5.61 -13.79
N ASP A 60 -7.90 4.28 -13.74
CA ASP A 60 -8.99 3.31 -13.98
C ASP A 60 -8.78 1.99 -13.19
N SER A 61 -9.81 1.14 -13.11
CA SER A 61 -9.84 -0.11 -12.32
C SER A 61 -8.89 -1.21 -12.83
N ASN A 62 -8.34 -1.04 -14.04
CA ASN A 62 -7.49 -2.04 -14.70
C ASN A 62 -6.02 -1.68 -14.69
N THR A 63 -5.67 -0.43 -14.39
CA THR A 63 -4.27 -0.05 -14.25
C THR A 63 -3.77 -0.59 -12.92
N ASN A 64 -2.67 -1.34 -12.96
CA ASN A 64 -1.99 -1.82 -11.77
C ASN A 64 -0.56 -1.28 -11.67
N CYS A 65 -0.03 -1.37 -10.46
CA CYS A 65 1.28 -0.91 -10.07
C CYS A 65 2.13 -2.11 -9.64
N SER A 66 3.40 -2.13 -10.01
CA SER A 66 4.35 -3.13 -9.50
C SER A 66 4.74 -2.85 -8.04
N PHE A 67 5.18 -3.87 -7.30
CA PHE A 67 5.72 -3.65 -5.96
C PHE A 67 6.93 -2.73 -5.95
N THR A 68 7.74 -2.73 -7.02
CA THR A 68 8.86 -1.80 -7.19
C THR A 68 8.39 -0.35 -7.23
N GLU A 69 7.32 -0.05 -7.96
CA GLU A 69 6.75 1.30 -8.03
C GLU A 69 6.12 1.71 -6.70
N LEU A 70 5.40 0.80 -6.03
CA LEU A 70 4.89 1.02 -4.68
C LEU A 70 6.03 1.33 -3.68
N TYR A 71 7.12 0.58 -3.73
CA TYR A 71 8.28 0.80 -2.86
C TYR A 71 8.98 2.14 -3.12
N ARG A 72 9.12 2.53 -4.39
CA ARG A 72 9.71 3.84 -4.75
C ARG A 72 8.92 5.01 -4.16
N VAL A 73 7.59 4.94 -4.15
CA VAL A 73 6.75 5.94 -3.48
C VAL A 73 7.17 6.15 -2.03
N TYR A 74 7.45 5.07 -1.30
CA TYR A 74 7.86 5.12 0.10
C TYR A 74 9.38 5.28 0.29
N GLY A 75 10.14 5.51 -0.79
CA GLY A 75 11.59 5.70 -0.75
C GLY A 75 12.38 4.41 -0.52
N ILE A 76 11.80 3.26 -0.86
CA ILE A 76 12.48 1.96 -0.82
C ILE A 76 13.01 1.67 -2.23
N GLU A 77 14.32 1.75 -2.41
CA GLU A 77 15.01 1.36 -3.65
C GLU A 77 15.64 -0.03 -3.53
N SER A 78 15.89 -0.48 -2.30
CA SER A 78 16.52 -1.76 -1.97
C SER A 78 16.00 -2.33 -0.65
N ALA A 79 16.36 -3.58 -0.35
CA ALA A 79 16.06 -4.18 0.96
C ALA A 79 16.69 -3.42 2.14
N ASP A 80 17.78 -2.67 1.92
CA ASP A 80 18.46 -1.87 2.96
C ASP A 80 17.62 -0.69 3.43
N ASP A 81 16.65 -0.26 2.63
CA ASP A 81 15.73 0.82 2.98
C ASP A 81 14.57 0.33 3.87
N ILE A 82 14.43 -0.98 4.08
CA ILE A 82 13.45 -1.56 5.00
C ILE A 82 14.12 -1.83 6.35
N ALA A 83 13.62 -1.17 7.40
CA ALA A 83 14.10 -1.36 8.78
C ALA A 83 13.42 -2.54 9.46
N SER A 84 12.11 -2.70 9.30
CA SER A 84 11.37 -3.81 9.88
C SER A 84 10.05 -4.08 9.16
N ILE A 85 9.57 -5.31 9.31
CA ILE A 85 8.24 -5.75 8.86
C ILE A 85 7.51 -6.26 10.10
N THR A 86 6.33 -5.73 10.39
CA THR A 86 5.55 -6.10 11.57
C THR A 86 4.13 -6.46 11.14
N GLU A 87 3.65 -7.62 11.58
CA GLU A 87 2.24 -7.92 11.42
C GLU A 87 1.40 -7.06 12.37
N MET A 88 0.26 -6.61 11.86
CA MET A 88 -0.67 -5.77 12.59
C MET A 88 -2.06 -6.39 12.53
N LYS A 89 -2.83 -6.19 13.60
CA LYS A 89 -4.27 -6.47 13.57
C LYS A 89 -4.98 -5.61 12.53
N TRP A 90 -6.21 -6.00 12.19
CA TRP A 90 -7.03 -5.39 11.15
C TRP A 90 -7.12 -3.84 11.21
N ASN A 91 -7.11 -3.26 12.42
CA ASN A 91 -7.20 -1.81 12.63
C ASN A 91 -5.86 -1.07 12.62
N ASN A 92 -4.74 -1.77 12.39
CA ASN A 92 -3.38 -1.23 12.39
C ASN A 92 -2.90 -0.62 13.73
N GLU A 93 -3.63 -0.82 14.83
CA GLU A 93 -3.29 -0.23 16.13
C GLU A 93 -2.42 -1.15 17.00
N GLN A 94 -2.47 -2.45 16.75
CA GLN A 94 -1.83 -3.46 17.59
C GLN A 94 -0.94 -4.37 16.75
N GLU A 95 0.30 -4.53 17.21
CA GLU A 95 1.25 -5.48 16.64
C GLU A 95 0.83 -6.92 16.97
N VAL A 96 1.07 -7.83 16.04
CA VAL A 96 0.95 -9.27 16.20
C VAL A 96 2.36 -9.85 16.17
N GLY A 97 2.72 -10.59 17.21
CA GLY A 97 4.06 -11.16 17.33
C GLY A 97 5.16 -10.10 17.49
N SER A 98 6.37 -10.44 17.06
CA SER A 98 7.55 -9.55 17.11
C SER A 98 7.91 -9.07 15.71
N PRO A 99 8.40 -7.82 15.54
CA PRO A 99 8.89 -7.34 14.26
C PRO A 99 10.00 -8.20 13.66
N VAL A 100 9.90 -8.49 12.35
CA VAL A 100 10.98 -9.07 11.56
C VAL A 100 12.03 -7.99 11.32
N THR A 101 13.19 -8.16 11.93
CA THR A 101 14.36 -7.27 11.79
C THR A 101 15.59 -7.99 11.25
N ASN A 102 15.50 -9.31 11.04
CA ASN A 102 16.57 -10.10 10.44
C ASN A 102 16.80 -9.63 9.00
N ARG A 103 18.03 -9.21 8.68
CA ARG A 103 18.41 -8.66 7.37
C ARG A 103 18.22 -9.66 6.23
N GLN A 104 18.48 -10.95 6.47
CA GLN A 104 18.28 -11.98 5.46
C GLN A 104 16.78 -12.13 5.15
N GLU A 105 15.92 -12.21 6.17
CA GLU A 105 14.47 -12.32 5.99
C GLU A 105 13.89 -11.07 5.29
N ILE A 106 14.37 -9.87 5.61
CA ILE A 106 13.97 -8.64 4.93
C ILE A 106 14.41 -8.63 3.45
N THR A 107 15.63 -9.10 3.18
CA THR A 107 16.17 -9.19 1.81
C THR A 107 15.37 -10.18 0.97
N GLU A 108 15.07 -11.36 1.54
CA GLU A 108 14.21 -12.35 0.91
C GLU A 108 12.81 -11.79 0.64
N PHE A 109 12.18 -11.15 1.63
CA PHE A 109 10.88 -10.50 1.47
C PHE A 109 10.88 -9.49 0.33
N TYR A 110 11.83 -8.55 0.31
CA TYR A 110 11.94 -7.52 -0.72
C TYR A 110 12.08 -8.13 -2.12
N HIS A 111 12.94 -9.14 -2.29
CA HIS A 111 13.13 -9.77 -3.59
C HIS A 111 11.92 -10.60 -4.04
N MET A 112 11.25 -11.27 -3.11
CA MET A 112 10.03 -12.02 -3.42
C MET A 112 8.92 -11.06 -3.86
N THR A 113 8.65 -9.99 -3.11
CA THR A 113 7.54 -9.06 -3.40
C THR A 113 7.69 -8.35 -4.73
N ILE A 114 8.89 -7.87 -5.10
CA ILE A 114 9.10 -7.19 -6.39
C ILE A 114 8.98 -8.11 -7.61
N THR A 115 8.95 -9.44 -7.41
CA THR A 115 8.76 -10.43 -8.48
C THR A 115 7.32 -10.93 -8.62
N LEU A 116 6.44 -10.56 -7.68
CA LEU A 116 5.03 -10.99 -7.73
C LEU A 116 4.32 -10.35 -8.94
N VAL A 117 3.45 -11.14 -9.54
CA VAL A 117 2.58 -10.67 -10.63
C VAL A 117 1.52 -9.73 -10.05
N SER A 118 1.39 -8.54 -10.65
CA SER A 118 0.40 -7.53 -10.27
C SER A 118 -0.84 -7.60 -11.16
N TYR A 119 -2.00 -7.41 -10.54
CA TYR A 119 -3.32 -7.44 -11.14
C TYR A 119 -4.06 -6.15 -10.79
N GLY A 120 -4.85 -5.65 -11.75
CA GLY A 120 -5.82 -4.60 -11.46
C GLY A 120 -6.98 -5.16 -10.63
N ASN A 121 -7.86 -4.29 -10.15
CA ASN A 121 -9.00 -4.72 -9.34
C ASN A 121 -9.90 -5.68 -10.13
N ASP A 122 -10.24 -5.38 -11.38
CA ASP A 122 -11.22 -6.20 -12.10
C ASP A 122 -10.65 -7.59 -12.43
N ASP A 123 -9.38 -7.67 -12.85
CA ASP A 123 -8.70 -8.95 -13.08
C ASP A 123 -8.58 -9.78 -11.79
N PHE A 124 -8.29 -9.13 -10.65
CA PHE A 124 -8.30 -9.78 -9.35
C PHE A 124 -9.70 -10.32 -8.99
N GLN A 125 -10.75 -9.52 -9.18
CA GLN A 125 -12.12 -9.94 -8.88
C GLN A 125 -12.51 -11.14 -9.74
N THR A 126 -12.13 -11.13 -11.03
CA THR A 126 -12.34 -12.27 -11.92
C THR A 126 -11.60 -13.52 -11.45
N GLU A 127 -10.32 -13.42 -11.10
CA GLU A 127 -9.53 -14.56 -10.64
C GLU A 127 -10.08 -15.17 -9.33
N VAL A 128 -10.60 -14.36 -8.42
CA VAL A 128 -11.02 -14.81 -7.09
C VAL A 128 -12.49 -15.20 -7.02
N PHE A 129 -13.38 -14.47 -7.70
CA PHE A 129 -14.82 -14.55 -7.45
C PHE A 129 -15.67 -15.00 -8.66
N ASP A 130 -15.22 -14.86 -9.92
CA ASP A 130 -16.08 -15.17 -11.09
C ASP A 130 -16.50 -16.64 -11.17
N GLY A 131 -15.71 -17.55 -10.61
CA GLY A 131 -16.02 -18.98 -10.57
C GLY A 131 -17.06 -19.38 -9.50
N ILE A 132 -17.48 -18.45 -8.64
CA ILE A 132 -18.33 -18.71 -7.48
C ILE A 132 -19.81 -18.48 -7.86
N PRO A 133 -20.71 -19.43 -7.56
CA PRO A 133 -22.15 -19.24 -7.78
C PRO A 133 -22.70 -18.00 -7.07
N GLU A 134 -23.66 -17.32 -7.68
CA GLU A 134 -24.22 -16.05 -7.18
C GLU A 134 -24.73 -16.17 -5.73
N GLU A 135 -25.37 -17.29 -5.39
CA GLU A 135 -25.87 -17.58 -4.05
C GLU A 135 -24.78 -17.67 -2.98
N ASN A 136 -23.52 -17.92 -3.37
CA ASN A 136 -22.37 -18.07 -2.48
C ASN A 136 -21.44 -16.83 -2.51
N GLN A 137 -21.70 -15.85 -3.37
CA GLN A 137 -20.84 -14.67 -3.54
C GLN A 137 -20.69 -13.89 -2.23
N GLN A 138 -21.78 -13.68 -1.49
CA GLN A 138 -21.73 -12.94 -0.22
C GLN A 138 -20.86 -13.64 0.83
N GLU A 139 -20.96 -14.97 0.93
CA GLU A 139 -20.15 -15.75 1.86
C GLU A 139 -18.66 -15.71 1.46
N ALA A 140 -18.37 -15.85 0.17
CA ALA A 140 -17.01 -15.77 -0.35
C ALA A 140 -16.36 -14.40 -0.08
N HIS A 141 -17.06 -13.29 -0.37
CA HIS A 141 -16.55 -11.95 -0.06
C HIS A 141 -16.35 -11.72 1.44
N THR A 142 -17.24 -12.25 2.29
CA THR A 142 -17.10 -12.16 3.75
C THR A 142 -15.86 -12.93 4.21
N ALA A 143 -15.69 -14.17 3.75
CA ALA A 143 -14.53 -14.98 4.09
C ALA A 143 -13.21 -14.37 3.59
N PHE A 144 -13.21 -13.76 2.42
CA PHE A 144 -12.05 -13.00 1.91
C PHE A 144 -11.74 -11.79 2.80
N ALA A 145 -12.74 -11.01 3.19
CA ALA A 145 -12.55 -9.86 4.07
C ALA A 145 -12.05 -10.28 5.47
N ASP A 146 -12.55 -11.38 6.01
CA ASP A 146 -12.15 -11.94 7.31
C ASP A 146 -10.73 -12.50 7.31
N ASP A 147 -10.21 -12.92 6.16
CA ASP A 147 -8.83 -13.39 5.99
C ASP A 147 -7.79 -12.26 6.02
N ARG A 148 -8.23 -11.00 5.95
CA ARG A 148 -7.34 -9.85 5.89
C ARG A 148 -6.43 -9.76 7.12
N ARG A 149 -5.13 -9.76 6.84
CA ARG A 149 -4.06 -9.38 7.78
C ARG A 149 -3.29 -8.18 7.22
N ASN A 150 -2.61 -7.44 8.08
CA ASN A 150 -1.87 -6.25 7.66
C ASN A 150 -0.39 -6.40 8.00
N LEU A 151 0.49 -5.95 7.10
CA LEU A 151 1.91 -5.77 7.35
C LEU A 151 2.24 -4.30 7.36
N ARG A 152 2.77 -3.83 8.49
CA ARG A 152 3.46 -2.55 8.59
C ARG A 152 4.89 -2.73 8.09
N ILE A 153 5.27 -1.97 7.10
CA ILE A 153 6.65 -1.84 6.64
C ILE A 153 7.19 -0.52 7.16
N GLU A 154 8.22 -0.59 7.99
CA GLU A 154 8.97 0.58 8.47
C GLU A 154 10.25 0.72 7.66
N THR A 155 10.45 1.89 7.06
CA THR A 155 11.66 2.22 6.31
C THR A 155 12.81 2.61 7.24
N ALA A 156 14.05 2.60 6.74
CA ALA A 156 15.23 3.09 7.44
C ALA A 156 15.11 4.57 7.86
N SER A 157 14.27 5.36 7.17
CA SER A 157 13.96 6.75 7.51
C SER A 157 12.92 6.91 8.63
N GLY A 158 12.31 5.81 9.09
CA GLY A 158 11.23 5.80 10.09
C GLY A 158 9.83 6.00 9.50
N LEU A 159 9.71 6.17 8.18
CA LEU A 159 8.40 6.17 7.51
C LEU A 159 7.74 4.79 7.62
N ARG A 160 6.44 4.77 7.90
CA ARG A 160 5.63 3.56 8.03
C ARG A 160 4.48 3.58 7.03
N PHE A 161 4.31 2.46 6.33
CA PHE A 161 3.13 2.22 5.49
C PHE A 161 2.65 0.78 5.68
N PHE A 162 1.46 0.50 5.16
CA PHE A 162 0.82 -0.80 5.35
C PHE A 162 0.45 -1.41 4.00
N ILE A 163 0.64 -2.72 3.90
CA ILE A 163 0.03 -3.56 2.86
C ILE A 163 -0.90 -4.55 3.57
N SER A 164 -1.93 -4.99 2.87
CA SER A 164 -2.83 -6.04 3.37
C SER A 164 -2.54 -7.34 2.66
N PHE A 165 -2.70 -8.48 3.33
CA PHE A 165 -2.54 -9.78 2.72
C PHE A 165 -3.61 -10.75 3.20
N TYR A 166 -3.91 -11.71 2.34
CA TYR A 166 -5.00 -12.66 2.42
C TYR A 166 -4.39 -14.06 2.26
N PRO A 167 -3.81 -14.63 3.35
CA PRO A 167 -3.01 -15.83 3.27
C PRO A 167 -3.80 -17.10 2.88
N ASN A 168 -5.12 -17.14 3.06
CA ASN A 168 -5.94 -18.28 2.63
C ASN A 168 -6.40 -18.16 1.16
N TYR A 169 -6.20 -16.98 0.56
CA TYR A 169 -6.55 -16.70 -0.84
C TYR A 169 -5.33 -16.45 -1.72
N ASP A 170 -4.13 -16.43 -1.13
CA ASP A 170 -2.85 -16.22 -1.82
C ASP A 170 -2.76 -14.83 -2.48
N TRP A 171 -3.23 -13.77 -1.80
CA TRP A 171 -3.18 -12.39 -2.33
C TRP A 171 -2.60 -11.35 -1.36
N ILE A 172 -2.00 -10.31 -1.93
CA ILE A 172 -1.58 -9.09 -1.23
C ILE A 172 -2.24 -7.89 -1.92
N GLU A 173 -2.78 -6.96 -1.14
CA GLU A 173 -3.24 -5.64 -1.60
C GLU A 173 -2.17 -4.59 -1.30
N GLY A 174 -1.71 -3.87 -2.34
CA GLY A 174 -0.64 -2.88 -2.29
C GLY A 174 -0.97 -1.55 -1.64
N GLY A 175 -1.93 -1.50 -0.70
CA GLY A 175 -2.25 -0.33 0.13
C GLY A 175 -2.50 0.96 -0.66
N GLY A 176 -3.75 1.19 -1.08
CA GLY A 176 -4.13 2.44 -1.75
C GLY A 176 -3.67 2.60 -3.20
N THR A 177 -3.13 1.54 -3.80
CA THR A 177 -2.82 1.43 -5.24
C THR A 177 -3.92 0.74 -6.05
N MET A 178 -4.91 0.14 -5.37
CA MET A 178 -5.87 -0.81 -5.97
C MET A 178 -5.20 -1.95 -6.77
N SER A 179 -3.94 -2.25 -6.45
CA SER A 179 -3.16 -3.31 -7.09
C SER A 179 -3.11 -4.53 -6.18
N TYR A 180 -3.32 -5.69 -6.79
CA TYR A 180 -3.35 -6.98 -6.11
C TYR A 180 -2.20 -7.86 -6.62
N PHE A 181 -1.49 -8.52 -5.71
CA PHE A 181 -0.32 -9.33 -6.03
C PHE A 181 -0.56 -10.77 -5.60
N LYS A 182 -0.42 -11.70 -6.55
CA LYS A 182 -0.62 -13.12 -6.29
C LYS A 182 0.58 -13.68 -5.54
N ILE A 183 0.37 -14.23 -4.36
CA ILE A 183 1.38 -14.86 -3.52
C ILE A 183 1.81 -16.16 -4.18
N ASP A 184 3.12 -16.37 -4.32
CA ASP A 184 3.68 -17.63 -4.79
C ASP A 184 4.17 -18.50 -3.63
N ASN A 185 4.61 -19.71 -3.95
CA ASN A 185 5.09 -20.65 -2.93
C ASN A 185 6.27 -20.12 -2.10
N GLN A 186 7.11 -19.24 -2.67
CA GLN A 186 8.25 -18.67 -1.93
C GLN A 186 7.77 -17.67 -0.89
N MET A 187 6.86 -16.78 -1.29
CA MET A 187 6.27 -15.79 -0.40
C MET A 187 5.39 -16.44 0.67
N HIS A 188 4.64 -17.50 0.35
CA HIS A 188 3.93 -18.33 1.34
C HIS A 188 4.89 -18.86 2.41
N GLY A 189 5.98 -19.49 1.98
CA GLY A 189 6.98 -20.03 2.89
C GLY A 189 7.59 -18.94 3.78
N TRP A 190 7.77 -17.72 3.26
CA TRP A 190 8.26 -16.60 4.07
C TRP A 190 7.24 -16.17 5.14
N ILE A 191 5.96 -16.05 4.77
CA ILE A 191 4.85 -15.68 5.67
C ILE A 191 4.77 -16.69 6.83
N GLU A 192 4.77 -17.99 6.54
CA GLU A 192 4.67 -19.03 7.56
C GLU A 192 5.82 -18.99 8.58
N ARG A 193 7.05 -18.81 8.12
CA ARG A 193 8.25 -18.78 8.99
C ARG A 193 8.32 -17.54 9.88
N ASN A 194 7.80 -16.42 9.40
CA ASN A 194 8.01 -15.11 10.02
C ASN A 194 6.79 -14.57 10.77
N LEU A 195 5.56 -14.93 10.35
CA LEU A 195 4.33 -14.30 10.84
C LEU A 195 3.39 -15.26 11.59
N ASN A 196 3.49 -16.58 11.39
CA ASN A 196 2.61 -17.56 12.05
C ASN A 196 3.23 -18.12 13.35
N ARG A 197 3.75 -17.25 14.23
CA ARG A 197 4.41 -17.64 15.49
C ARG A 197 3.53 -17.53 16.71
#